data_AF-Q2SHP3-F1
#
_entry.id   AF-Q2SHP3-F1
#
_cell.length_a   1.000
_cell.length_b   1.000
_cell.length_c   1.000
_cell.angle_alpha   90.00
_cell.angle_beta   90.00
_cell.angle_gamma   90.00
#
_symmetry.space_group_name_H-M   'P 1'
#
loop_
_entity.id
_entity.type
_entity.pdbx_description
1 polymer ?
#
loop_
_entity_poly.entity_id
_entity_poly.type
_entity_poly.pdbx_seq_one_letter_code
_entity_poly.pdbx_strand_id
1 'polypeptide(L)'
;MKRMIKSILTCALTALPFFAQAYDSNAIPDDQFIYSYDEMLNFDVAAYLEEHAPHLKDQADVITHWAGYSSVSPKVLITLIEMQSGLLSRGERQFAAMQQPMGDLSSESGFNAQVQDIATRLATNYYRTVGQEQQNLAFVGQGIATESLSDELRNNSEGDIEEFQEVYHRLFPETAQSTTPSAAPALNRFAAYTRNALPPDNLLQLPFPVGEQWYFGGAHTYTGSGSYPLSSLDLNNGGYWGSNTSNKWAAASAGGTAIRHSSCFVEVLHEGGWSTTYYHLDNIQFQNRATVSRNQKLANYANNQSQALCDGGSSTGPHQHFSLKYNGSYFHLEGVSLSGYKVKTGRWSYDGDCNYFWLSKDNYRYCANRSLSNPGVPNGGDPTDGGDDNGGDDGGDDNSSETTLRNGQTVQNMSANKEDLTYYVLDVPAGSRNLYFKISGGRGDVDMYVKRDGRPGFNNYNCRPYTTTQDELCYYRTPQAGKYYIMLHAFSNYSGISLQVGYENDNDQGNNREMSNGQVYRNLSGAQGEKSYFRLNVPAGATDLRIEMSGGTGDADMHVMHQSQPTLSNYHCRPYSTKQMEWCSWRYPYAGTFHIMLHAFKPYSGIQLVATYKTGSGARASMNLTEHMEE
;
A
#
# COMPACT_ATOMS: atom_id res chain seq x y z
N MET A 1 63.81 28.50 42.62
CA MET A 1 64.02 27.24 43.37
C MET A 1 62.92 26.26 42.98
N LYS A 2 63.31 25.05 42.50
CA LYS A 2 62.63 23.72 42.52
C LYS A 2 61.10 23.72 42.79
N ARG A 3 60.22 23.02 42.04
CA ARG A 3 60.30 21.63 41.54
C ARG A 3 59.06 21.31 40.67
N MET A 4 59.23 20.39 39.71
CA MET A 4 58.19 19.67 38.96
C MET A 4 57.26 18.83 39.87
N ILE A 5 56.03 18.54 39.41
CA ILE A 5 55.51 17.18 39.10
C ILE A 5 54.06 17.26 38.55
N LYS A 6 53.81 16.48 37.49
CA LYS A 6 52.54 16.29 36.75
C LYS A 6 51.46 15.61 37.61
N SER A 7 50.18 15.88 37.31
CA SER A 7 49.21 14.79 37.16
C SER A 7 48.00 15.18 36.29
N ILE A 8 47.74 14.26 35.36
CA ILE A 8 46.65 14.05 34.40
C ILE A 8 45.29 14.58 34.90
N LEU A 9 44.67 15.48 34.14
CA LEU A 9 43.26 15.84 34.29
C LEU A 9 42.45 14.97 33.31
N THR A 10 41.89 13.88 33.83
CA THR A 10 40.86 13.10 33.15
C THR A 10 39.60 13.96 33.07
N CYS A 11 39.27 14.46 31.89
CA CYS A 11 37.99 15.11 31.64
C CYS A 11 36.93 14.01 31.57
N ALA A 12 36.33 13.67 32.72
CA ALA A 12 35.10 12.89 32.75
C ALA A 12 33.96 13.83 32.33
N LEU A 13 33.72 13.96 31.02
CA LEU A 13 32.43 14.40 30.52
C LEU A 13 31.43 13.32 30.94
N THR A 14 30.66 13.56 31.99
CA THR A 14 29.42 12.85 32.24
C THR A 14 28.45 13.24 31.14
N ALA A 15 28.54 12.56 30.00
CA ALA A 15 27.42 12.46 29.08
C ALA A 15 26.34 11.66 29.82
N LEU A 16 25.45 12.38 30.51
CA LEU A 16 24.15 11.82 30.84
C LEU A 16 23.49 11.50 29.50
N PRO A 17 23.19 10.23 29.19
CA PRO A 17 22.26 9.97 28.12
C PRO A 17 20.94 10.58 28.59
N PHE A 18 20.51 11.65 27.94
CA PHE A 18 19.08 11.93 27.84
C PHE A 18 18.48 10.72 27.14
N PHE A 19 18.13 9.70 27.90
CA PHE A 19 17.09 8.78 27.50
C PHE A 19 15.84 9.65 27.44
N ALA A 20 15.51 10.13 26.25
CA ALA A 20 14.12 10.47 25.94
C ALA A 20 13.33 9.22 26.29
N GLN A 21 12.57 9.26 27.39
CA GLN A 21 11.48 8.34 27.57
C GLN A 21 10.55 8.57 26.38
N ALA A 22 10.58 7.65 25.42
CA ALA A 22 9.52 7.53 24.45
C ALA A 22 8.26 7.25 25.26
N TYR A 23 7.44 8.28 25.46
CA TYR A 23 6.08 8.11 25.96
C TYR A 23 5.35 7.27 24.91
N ASP A 24 4.96 6.08 25.31
CA ASP A 24 4.14 5.15 24.54
C ASP A 24 2.69 5.64 24.54
N SER A 25 2.45 6.76 23.85
CA SER A 25 1.11 7.36 23.70
C SER A 25 0.91 7.74 22.24
N ASN A 26 0.87 6.75 21.34
CA ASN A 26 0.36 6.99 19.99
C ASN A 26 -1.17 7.11 20.08
N ALA A 27 -1.65 8.34 20.30
CA ALA A 27 -3.07 8.65 20.36
C ALA A 27 -3.79 8.24 19.07
N ILE A 28 -3.15 8.56 17.95
CA ILE A 28 -3.59 8.20 16.61
C ILE A 28 -2.36 7.93 15.74
N PRO A 29 -2.30 6.77 15.04
CA PRO A 29 -1.25 6.50 14.08
C PRO A 29 -1.47 7.27 12.77
N ASP A 30 -0.40 7.48 12.03
CA ASP A 30 -0.42 8.33 10.85
C ASP A 30 -1.31 7.83 9.70
N ASP A 31 -1.57 6.52 9.59
CA ASP A 31 -2.55 5.97 8.62
C ASP A 31 -4.01 6.24 9.00
N GLN A 32 -4.28 6.52 10.26
CA GLN A 32 -5.60 6.96 10.73
C GLN A 32 -5.73 8.49 10.72
N PHE A 33 -4.61 9.20 10.77
CA PHE A 33 -4.58 10.66 10.68
C PHE A 33 -4.62 11.18 9.24
N ILE A 34 -3.91 10.52 8.32
CA ILE A 34 -3.90 10.89 6.91
C ILE A 34 -5.11 10.29 6.20
N TYR A 35 -5.77 11.10 5.36
CA TYR A 35 -6.84 10.62 4.49
C TYR A 35 -6.26 9.67 3.44
N SER A 36 -6.21 8.39 3.78
CA SER A 36 -5.55 7.37 2.97
C SER A 36 -6.42 6.96 1.78
N TYR A 37 -5.82 6.25 0.81
CA TYR A 37 -6.58 5.76 -0.35
C TYR A 37 -7.62 4.72 0.03
N ASP A 38 -7.29 3.87 0.99
CA ASP A 38 -8.23 2.89 1.53
C ASP A 38 -9.43 3.61 2.14
N GLU A 39 -9.19 4.68 2.91
CA GLU A 39 -10.26 5.48 3.47
C GLU A 39 -11.08 6.20 2.40
N MET A 40 -10.46 6.83 1.39
CA MET A 40 -11.21 7.49 0.29
C MET A 40 -12.13 6.52 -0.47
N LEU A 41 -11.69 5.27 -0.63
CA LEU A 41 -12.43 4.22 -1.33
C LEU A 41 -13.53 3.60 -0.46
N ASN A 42 -13.28 3.41 0.83
CA ASN A 42 -14.14 2.62 1.71
C ASN A 42 -14.97 3.44 2.71
N PHE A 43 -14.69 4.74 2.88
CA PHE A 43 -15.41 5.62 3.79
C PHE A 43 -16.10 6.75 3.01
N ASP A 44 -17.43 6.65 2.92
CA ASP A 44 -18.27 7.69 2.34
C ASP A 44 -18.82 8.60 3.42
N VAL A 45 -18.30 9.83 3.49
CA VAL A 45 -18.70 10.83 4.48
C VAL A 45 -20.20 11.16 4.37
N ALA A 46 -20.73 11.28 3.15
CA ALA A 46 -22.14 11.62 2.96
C ALA A 46 -23.05 10.49 3.42
N ALA A 47 -22.71 9.24 3.08
CA ALA A 47 -23.46 8.07 3.54
C ALA A 47 -23.37 7.89 5.06
N TYR A 48 -22.17 8.05 5.63
CA TYR A 48 -21.96 7.98 7.08
C TYR A 48 -22.77 9.04 7.83
N LEU A 49 -22.74 10.29 7.37
CA LEU A 49 -23.54 11.35 8.00
C LEU A 49 -25.04 11.13 7.78
N GLU A 50 -25.46 10.62 6.61
CA GLU A 50 -26.87 10.28 6.39
C GLU A 50 -27.37 9.18 7.34
N GLU A 51 -26.52 8.23 7.69
CA GLU A 51 -26.87 7.17 8.64
C GLU A 51 -26.83 7.65 10.10
N HIS A 52 -25.78 8.36 10.49
CA HIS A 52 -25.48 8.66 11.90
C HIS A 52 -25.89 10.06 12.35
N ALA A 53 -25.90 11.05 11.46
CA ALA A 53 -26.22 12.44 11.76
C ALA A 53 -26.86 13.17 10.54
N PRO A 54 -28.08 12.79 10.12
CA PRO A 54 -28.65 13.22 8.83
C PRO A 54 -28.73 14.74 8.63
N HIS A 55 -28.81 15.50 9.72
CA HIS A 55 -28.84 16.96 9.71
C HIS A 55 -27.50 17.61 9.30
N LEU A 56 -26.41 16.84 9.29
CA LEU A 56 -25.09 17.24 8.79
C LEU A 56 -24.85 16.80 7.34
N LYS A 57 -25.81 16.13 6.69
CA LYS A 57 -25.62 15.60 5.32
C LYS A 57 -25.16 16.68 4.33
N ASP A 58 -25.72 17.88 4.43
CA ASP A 58 -25.35 19.02 3.56
C ASP A 58 -23.93 19.57 3.84
N GLN A 59 -23.29 19.13 4.92
CA GLN A 59 -21.91 19.48 5.27
C GLN A 59 -20.88 18.43 4.84
N ALA A 60 -21.32 17.33 4.23
CA ALA A 60 -20.42 16.26 3.79
C ALA A 60 -19.38 16.75 2.76
N ASP A 61 -19.78 17.61 1.82
CA ASP A 61 -18.87 18.20 0.83
C ASP A 61 -17.81 19.08 1.52
N VAL A 62 -18.16 19.85 2.56
CA VAL A 62 -17.19 20.67 3.32
C VAL A 62 -16.16 19.80 4.04
N ILE A 63 -16.59 18.75 4.73
CA ILE A 63 -15.68 17.85 5.44
C ILE A 63 -14.77 17.12 4.46
N THR A 64 -15.34 16.59 3.37
CA THR A 64 -14.59 15.86 2.35
C THR A 64 -13.63 16.78 1.59
N HIS A 65 -14.03 18.01 1.29
CA HIS A 65 -13.19 19.05 0.71
C HIS A 65 -11.94 19.26 1.54
N TRP A 66 -12.11 19.62 2.81
CA TRP A 66 -10.99 19.96 3.67
C TRP A 66 -10.16 18.75 4.07
N ALA A 67 -10.75 17.56 4.16
CA ALA A 67 -10.01 16.32 4.33
C ALA A 67 -9.09 16.06 3.13
N GLY A 68 -9.62 16.14 1.90
CA GLY A 68 -8.83 16.01 0.70
C GLY A 68 -7.76 17.11 0.58
N TYR A 69 -8.11 18.36 0.86
CA TYR A 69 -7.22 19.51 0.67
C TYR A 69 -6.08 19.53 1.70
N SER A 70 -6.36 19.15 2.95
CA SER A 70 -5.35 19.13 4.01
C SER A 70 -4.60 17.80 4.10
N SER A 71 -5.13 16.74 3.47
CA SER A 71 -4.74 15.34 3.69
C SER A 71 -5.08 14.80 5.09
N VAL A 72 -5.80 15.55 5.94
CA VAL A 72 -6.28 15.06 7.24
C VAL A 72 -7.52 14.19 7.03
N SER A 73 -7.58 13.05 7.70
CA SER A 73 -8.68 12.10 7.60
C SER A 73 -10.03 12.76 7.96
N PRO A 74 -11.10 12.52 7.18
CA PRO A 74 -12.43 13.00 7.54
C PRO A 74 -12.91 12.41 8.87
N LYS A 75 -12.45 11.21 9.26
CA LYS A 75 -12.75 10.64 10.59
C LYS A 75 -12.16 11.47 11.72
N VAL A 76 -10.96 12.01 11.55
CA VAL A 76 -10.36 12.94 12.53
C VAL A 76 -11.20 14.20 12.65
N LEU A 77 -11.56 14.82 11.52
CA LEU A 77 -12.38 16.04 11.53
C LEU A 77 -13.75 15.81 12.16
N ILE A 78 -14.42 14.71 11.82
CA ILE A 78 -15.72 14.32 12.40
C ILE A 78 -15.60 14.06 13.91
N THR A 79 -14.50 13.44 14.36
CA THR A 79 -14.25 13.20 15.79
C THR A 79 -14.12 14.53 16.53
N LEU A 80 -13.35 15.49 16.00
CA LEU A 80 -13.21 16.81 16.62
C LEU A 80 -14.54 17.57 16.67
N ILE A 81 -15.34 17.50 15.60
CA ILE A 81 -16.69 18.08 15.59
C ILE A 81 -17.55 17.48 16.71
N GLU A 82 -17.55 16.15 16.83
CA GLU A 82 -18.32 15.45 17.87
C GLU A 82 -17.83 15.78 19.28
N MET A 83 -16.51 15.84 19.52
CA MET A 83 -15.95 16.20 20.82
C MET A 83 -16.37 17.62 21.22
N GLN A 84 -16.23 18.58 20.31
CA GLN A 84 -16.39 20.00 20.63
C GLN A 84 -17.86 20.42 20.74
N SER A 85 -18.72 19.83 19.91
CA SER A 85 -20.10 20.30 19.78
C SER A 85 -21.16 19.22 20.04
N GLY A 86 -20.77 17.94 20.06
CA GLY A 86 -21.69 16.82 20.19
C GLY A 86 -22.68 16.70 19.03
N LEU A 87 -22.37 17.30 17.87
CA LEU A 87 -23.30 17.40 16.74
C LEU A 87 -23.72 16.02 16.21
N LEU A 88 -22.92 14.97 16.35
CA LEU A 88 -23.31 13.65 15.85
C LEU A 88 -24.21 12.92 16.85
N SER A 89 -23.86 12.89 18.14
CA SER A 89 -24.60 12.06 19.12
C SER A 89 -25.81 12.74 19.75
N ARG A 90 -25.81 14.08 19.90
CA ARG A 90 -26.85 14.78 20.66
C ARG A 90 -28.07 15.18 19.82
N GLY A 91 -28.02 14.95 18.50
CA GLY A 91 -29.15 14.97 17.56
C GLY A 91 -30.27 15.96 17.90
N GLU A 92 -30.07 17.24 17.57
CA GLU A 92 -31.07 18.29 17.27
C GLU A 92 -30.75 19.70 17.88
N ARG A 93 -30.82 20.71 17.01
CA ARG A 93 -31.14 22.14 17.28
C ARG A 93 -30.20 22.96 18.17
N GLN A 94 -28.91 22.92 17.90
CA GLN A 94 -28.07 24.06 18.26
C GLN A 94 -27.62 24.76 16.98
N PHE A 95 -28.41 25.73 16.52
CA PHE A 95 -27.94 26.70 15.52
C PHE A 95 -26.55 27.22 15.92
N ALA A 96 -26.34 27.43 17.23
CA ALA A 96 -25.03 27.73 17.81
C ALA A 96 -23.95 26.68 17.47
N ALA A 97 -24.20 25.38 17.67
CA ALA A 97 -23.25 24.31 17.34
C ALA A 97 -23.00 24.20 15.83
N MET A 98 -24.02 24.39 14.98
CA MET A 98 -23.81 24.43 13.52
C MET A 98 -22.98 25.64 13.07
N GLN A 99 -23.03 26.75 13.82
CA GLN A 99 -22.17 27.92 13.58
C GLN A 99 -20.79 27.76 14.22
N GLN A 100 -20.64 26.84 15.18
CA GLN A 100 -19.40 26.59 15.90
C GLN A 100 -19.12 25.09 16.09
N PRO A 101 -18.96 24.31 15.00
CA PRO A 101 -18.83 22.85 15.11
C PRO A 101 -17.52 22.41 15.76
N MET A 102 -16.48 23.24 15.71
CA MET A 102 -15.17 23.00 16.33
C MET A 102 -15.02 23.71 17.68
N GLY A 103 -16.10 24.30 18.21
CA GLY A 103 -16.11 24.91 19.55
C GLY A 103 -14.97 25.91 19.76
N ASP A 104 -14.25 25.74 20.87
CA ASP A 104 -13.15 26.62 21.27
C ASP A 104 -11.85 26.34 20.50
N LEU A 105 -11.79 25.27 19.69
CA LEU A 105 -10.60 24.98 18.89
C LEU A 105 -10.37 26.04 17.82
N SER A 106 -11.42 26.66 17.28
CA SER A 106 -11.33 27.64 16.19
C SER A 106 -12.04 28.95 16.55
N SER A 107 -11.37 30.08 16.33
CA SER A 107 -11.98 31.41 16.46
C SER A 107 -12.83 31.85 15.26
N GLU A 108 -12.78 31.11 14.16
CA GLU A 108 -13.58 31.39 12.97
C GLU A 108 -15.09 31.16 13.20
N SER A 109 -15.92 31.68 12.30
CA SER A 109 -17.39 31.56 12.39
C SER A 109 -17.98 30.81 11.21
N GLY A 110 -18.89 29.88 11.49
CA GLY A 110 -19.56 29.07 10.50
C GLY A 110 -18.85 27.76 10.21
N PHE A 111 -19.62 26.77 9.79
CA PHE A 111 -19.16 25.39 9.67
C PHE A 111 -17.90 25.24 8.79
N ASN A 112 -17.94 25.81 7.59
CA ASN A 112 -16.84 25.73 6.64
C ASN A 112 -15.55 26.38 7.15
N ALA A 113 -15.62 27.61 7.64
CA ALA A 113 -14.43 28.34 8.09
C ALA A 113 -13.73 27.66 9.27
N GLN A 114 -14.49 27.06 10.19
CA GLN A 114 -13.91 26.31 11.31
C GLN A 114 -13.27 24.99 10.87
N VAL A 115 -13.93 24.21 10.00
CA VAL A 115 -13.36 22.97 9.46
C VAL A 115 -12.08 23.28 8.68
N GLN A 116 -12.09 24.34 7.86
CA GLN A 116 -10.92 24.84 7.15
C GLN A 116 -9.75 25.14 8.08
N ASP A 117 -9.98 25.96 9.11
CA ASP A 117 -8.95 26.41 10.04
C ASP A 117 -8.28 25.22 10.73
N ILE A 118 -9.08 24.33 11.32
CA ILE A 118 -8.59 23.15 12.03
C ILE A 118 -7.85 22.19 11.10
N ALA A 119 -8.44 21.86 9.93
CA ALA A 119 -7.79 20.98 8.97
C ALA A 119 -6.44 21.56 8.49
N THR A 120 -6.39 22.87 8.26
CA THR A 120 -5.16 23.57 7.82
C THR A 120 -4.10 23.59 8.92
N ARG A 121 -4.47 23.84 10.18
CA ARG A 121 -3.51 23.85 11.31
C ARG A 121 -2.96 22.47 11.61
N LEU A 122 -3.82 21.45 11.64
CA LEU A 122 -3.40 20.04 11.77
C LEU A 122 -2.43 19.64 10.66
N ALA A 123 -2.74 19.94 9.39
CA ALA A 123 -1.84 19.64 8.29
C ALA A 123 -0.55 20.44 8.35
N THR A 124 -0.60 21.74 8.69
CA THR A 124 0.58 22.59 8.80
C THR A 124 1.55 22.06 9.85
N ASN A 125 1.04 21.69 11.03
CA ASN A 125 1.85 21.10 12.10
C ASN A 125 2.47 19.78 11.65
N TYR A 126 1.67 18.89 11.04
CA TYR A 126 2.12 17.60 10.53
C TYR A 126 3.24 17.74 9.48
N TYR A 127 3.03 18.54 8.43
CA TYR A 127 4.00 18.70 7.34
C TYR A 127 5.26 19.46 7.76
N ARG A 128 5.16 20.36 8.75
CA ARG A 128 6.32 21.02 9.35
C ARG A 128 7.25 20.00 10.01
N THR A 129 6.71 19.10 10.84
CA THR A 129 7.52 18.06 11.51
C THR A 129 8.10 17.09 10.48
N VAL A 130 7.31 16.68 9.49
CA VAL A 130 7.78 15.86 8.35
C VAL A 130 8.96 16.51 7.62
N GLY A 131 8.90 17.81 7.32
CA GLY A 131 9.99 18.53 6.66
C GLY A 131 11.27 18.58 7.51
N GLN A 132 11.14 18.68 8.84
CA GLN A 132 12.27 18.64 9.76
C GLN A 132 12.92 17.26 9.83
N GLU A 133 12.13 16.17 9.89
CA GLU A 133 12.65 14.81 9.85
C GLU A 133 13.47 14.54 8.58
N GLN A 134 12.94 14.98 7.43
CA GLN A 134 13.62 14.80 6.14
C GLN A 134 14.96 15.54 6.10
N GLN A 135 15.01 16.81 6.56
CA GLN A 135 16.25 17.60 6.57
C GLN A 135 17.31 17.02 7.49
N ASN A 136 16.89 16.47 8.64
CA ASN A 136 17.80 15.96 9.65
C ASN A 136 18.26 14.52 9.39
N LEU A 137 17.66 13.83 8.40
CA LEU A 137 17.78 12.36 8.21
C LEU A 137 17.57 11.60 9.54
N ALA A 138 16.81 12.19 10.45
CA ALA A 138 16.59 11.71 11.78
C ALA A 138 15.20 11.10 11.81
N PHE A 139 15.15 9.78 11.93
CA PHE A 139 13.91 9.07 12.23
C PHE A 139 13.59 9.32 13.70
N VAL A 140 12.63 10.19 14.00
CA VAL A 140 12.19 10.41 15.38
C VAL A 140 11.18 9.33 15.80
N GLY A 141 10.63 8.59 14.83
CA GLY A 141 9.71 7.49 15.11
C GLY A 141 8.28 7.97 15.36
N GLN A 142 7.39 7.00 15.60
CA GLN A 142 5.93 7.19 15.67
C GLN A 142 5.53 8.35 16.59
N GLY A 143 4.55 9.16 16.14
CA GLY A 143 3.98 10.23 16.96
C GLY A 143 3.69 11.54 16.25
N ILE A 144 4.08 11.77 14.99
CA ILE A 144 3.84 13.06 14.29
C ILE A 144 2.35 13.41 14.24
N ALA A 145 1.51 12.42 13.90
CA ALA A 145 0.06 12.60 13.92
C ALA A 145 -0.47 12.94 15.32
N THR A 146 0.04 12.27 16.35
CA THR A 146 -0.32 12.54 17.74
C THR A 146 0.19 13.90 18.22
N GLU A 147 1.39 14.32 17.85
CA GLU A 147 1.96 15.64 18.15
C GLU A 147 1.12 16.73 17.49
N SER A 148 0.79 16.56 16.21
CA SER A 148 -0.06 17.51 15.48
C SER A 148 -1.43 17.66 16.13
N LEU A 149 -2.06 16.54 16.51
CA LEU A 149 -3.33 16.53 17.24
C LEU A 149 -3.19 17.17 18.63
N SER A 150 -2.13 16.86 19.38
CA SER A 150 -1.89 17.39 20.72
C SER A 150 -1.65 18.90 20.70
N ASP A 151 -0.94 19.40 19.69
CA ASP A 151 -0.70 20.83 19.48
C ASP A 151 -2.00 21.59 19.17
N GLU A 152 -2.97 20.92 18.55
CA GLU A 152 -4.30 21.47 18.26
C GLU A 152 -5.20 21.46 19.49
N LEU A 153 -5.21 20.37 20.27
CA LEU A 153 -6.01 20.19 21.48
C LEU A 153 -5.42 20.91 22.71
N ARG A 154 -4.74 22.05 22.54
CA ARG A 154 -3.85 22.69 23.53
C ARG A 154 -4.52 23.30 24.78
N ASN A 155 -5.40 22.55 25.44
CA ASN A 155 -5.62 22.56 26.88
C ASN A 155 -5.03 21.33 27.60
N ASN A 156 -4.36 20.42 26.90
CA ASN A 156 -3.28 19.54 27.40
C ASN A 156 -3.46 18.98 28.84
N SER A 157 -4.68 18.58 29.18
CA SER A 157 -4.87 17.59 30.24
C SER A 157 -4.77 16.24 29.55
N GLU A 158 -4.15 15.24 30.19
CA GLU A 158 -4.09 13.87 29.67
C GLU A 158 -5.49 13.38 29.20
N GLY A 159 -6.57 13.95 29.76
CA GLY A 159 -7.95 13.70 29.38
C GLY A 159 -8.38 14.10 27.96
N ASP A 160 -7.80 15.12 27.31
CA ASP A 160 -8.31 15.56 25.99
C ASP A 160 -7.93 14.56 24.86
N ILE A 161 -6.74 13.99 24.97
CA ILE A 161 -6.26 12.94 24.04
C ILE A 161 -6.98 11.62 24.31
N GLU A 162 -7.19 11.28 25.57
CA GLU A 162 -7.99 10.11 25.96
C GLU A 162 -9.43 10.26 25.46
N GLU A 163 -10.06 11.43 25.64
CA GLU A 163 -11.39 11.74 25.13
C GLU A 163 -11.43 11.63 23.60
N PHE A 164 -10.42 12.14 22.89
CA PHE A 164 -10.33 11.96 21.44
C PHE A 164 -10.36 10.49 21.05
N GLN A 165 -9.54 9.66 21.70
CA GLN A 165 -9.50 8.23 21.42
C GLN A 165 -10.85 7.56 21.72
N GLU A 166 -11.48 7.89 22.84
CA GLU A 166 -12.79 7.36 23.21
C GLU A 166 -13.87 7.72 22.17
N VAL A 167 -13.91 8.98 21.74
CA VAL A 167 -14.86 9.44 20.71
C VAL A 167 -14.54 8.80 19.36
N TYR A 168 -13.26 8.76 18.96
CA TYR A 168 -12.85 8.17 17.69
C TYR A 168 -13.25 6.69 17.59
N HIS A 169 -12.95 5.89 18.61
CA HIS A 169 -13.31 4.46 18.62
C HIS A 169 -14.81 4.23 18.75
N ARG A 170 -15.55 5.12 19.43
CA ARG A 170 -17.01 5.05 19.50
C ARG A 170 -17.65 5.31 18.13
N LEU A 171 -17.16 6.31 17.40
CA LEU A 171 -17.67 6.66 16.08
C LEU A 171 -17.23 5.66 15.00
N PHE A 172 -16.03 5.10 15.14
CA PHE A 172 -15.41 4.24 14.12
C PHE A 172 -14.91 2.92 14.73
N PRO A 173 -15.79 2.05 15.25
CA PRO A 173 -15.38 0.84 16.00
C PRO A 173 -14.55 -0.16 15.19
N GLU A 174 -14.67 -0.16 13.86
CA GLU A 174 -13.87 -0.99 12.96
C GLU A 174 -12.36 -0.68 13.04
N THR A 175 -11.98 0.54 13.43
CA THR A 175 -10.57 0.93 13.59
C THR A 175 -9.95 0.32 14.85
N ALA A 176 -10.76 -0.01 15.87
CA ALA A 176 -10.32 -0.63 17.12
C ALA A 176 -9.89 -2.10 16.97
N GLN A 177 -10.38 -2.79 15.93
CA GLN A 177 -10.10 -4.21 15.70
C GLN A 177 -8.78 -4.47 14.94
N SER A 178 -8.14 -3.41 14.43
CA SER A 178 -6.83 -3.50 13.79
C SER A 178 -5.71 -3.62 14.83
N THR A 179 -5.50 -4.82 15.36
CA THR A 179 -4.49 -5.11 16.41
C THR A 179 -3.05 -5.20 15.91
N THR A 180 -2.81 -4.96 14.62
CA THR A 180 -1.46 -4.71 14.11
C THR A 180 -1.19 -3.22 14.10
N PRO A 181 -0.29 -2.70 14.97
CA PRO A 181 0.26 -1.37 14.78
C PRO A 181 0.97 -1.42 13.43
N SER A 182 0.35 -0.79 12.45
CA SER A 182 0.91 -0.58 11.14
C SER A 182 2.13 0.34 11.34
N ALA A 183 3.32 -0.26 11.48
CA ALA A 183 4.57 0.47 11.32
C ALA A 183 4.71 1.02 9.89
N ALA A 184 3.78 0.69 8.99
CA ALA A 184 3.81 0.96 7.58
C ALA A 184 3.84 2.46 7.21
N PRO A 185 3.16 3.43 7.86
CA PRO A 185 3.14 4.80 7.36
C PRO A 185 4.45 5.53 7.64
N ALA A 186 5.01 5.36 8.85
CA ALA A 186 6.33 5.89 9.19
C ALA A 186 7.43 5.20 8.37
N LEU A 187 7.35 3.87 8.15
CA LEU A 187 8.26 3.18 7.23
C LEU A 187 8.06 3.58 5.77
N ASN A 188 6.84 3.83 5.30
CA ASN A 188 6.53 4.20 3.91
C ASN A 188 6.93 5.64 3.63
N ARG A 189 6.74 6.57 4.59
CA ARG A 189 7.29 7.92 4.53
C ARG A 189 8.80 7.92 4.57
N PHE A 190 9.40 7.19 5.52
CA PHE A 190 10.85 7.05 5.60
C PHE A 190 11.42 6.37 4.35
N ALA A 191 10.74 5.37 3.78
CA ALA A 191 11.09 4.76 2.49
C ALA A 191 10.97 5.75 1.33
N ALA A 192 9.93 6.58 1.30
CA ALA A 192 9.79 7.65 0.31
C ALA A 192 10.92 8.69 0.41
N TYR A 193 11.31 9.09 1.64
CA TYR A 193 12.42 10.01 1.90
C TYR A 193 13.79 9.42 1.56
N THR A 194 14.01 8.13 1.84
CA THR A 194 15.32 7.48 1.69
C THR A 194 15.57 6.84 0.33
N ARG A 195 14.52 6.58 -0.48
CA ARG A 195 14.66 5.85 -1.75
C ARG A 195 14.48 6.68 -3.03
N ASN A 196 14.34 8.00 -2.97
CA ASN A 196 13.93 8.79 -4.16
C ASN A 196 12.73 8.14 -4.85
N ALA A 197 11.67 7.83 -4.08
CA ALA A 197 10.47 7.21 -4.63
C ALA A 197 9.76 8.23 -5.54
N LEU A 198 10.23 8.37 -6.78
CA LEU A 198 9.57 9.15 -7.81
C LEU A 198 8.50 8.27 -8.48
N PRO A 199 7.39 8.86 -8.94
CA PRO A 199 6.50 8.14 -9.84
C PRO A 199 7.30 7.71 -11.08
N PRO A 200 7.00 6.53 -11.68
CA PRO A 200 7.63 6.14 -12.93
C PRO A 200 7.58 7.26 -13.97
N ASP A 201 8.67 7.43 -14.73
CA ASP A 201 8.79 8.54 -15.69
C ASP A 201 7.67 8.54 -16.75
N ASN A 202 7.03 7.37 -16.94
CA ASN A 202 5.92 7.12 -17.86
C ASN A 202 4.52 7.05 -17.20
N LEU A 203 4.40 7.33 -15.90
CA LEU A 203 3.09 7.31 -15.21
C LEU A 203 2.26 8.56 -15.56
N LEU A 204 2.82 9.74 -15.28
CA LEU A 204 2.08 11.00 -15.27
C LEU A 204 2.26 11.79 -16.57
N GLN A 205 1.16 12.22 -17.16
CA GLN A 205 1.14 13.31 -18.13
C GLN A 205 0.87 14.67 -17.46
N LEU A 206 1.21 15.74 -18.18
CA LEU A 206 0.74 17.08 -17.88
C LEU A 206 -0.79 17.10 -17.76
N PRO A 207 -1.35 17.85 -16.78
CA PRO A 207 -2.70 17.65 -16.31
C PRO A 207 -3.77 18.42 -17.12
N PHE A 208 -3.54 18.53 -18.43
CA PHE A 208 -4.41 19.16 -19.44
C PHE A 208 -4.37 18.32 -20.72
N PRO A 209 -5.30 18.46 -21.68
CA PRO A 209 -5.40 17.54 -22.81
C PRO A 209 -4.13 17.40 -23.64
N VAL A 210 -3.84 16.18 -24.09
CA VAL A 210 -2.77 15.89 -25.05
C VAL A 210 -2.98 16.71 -26.34
N GLY A 211 -1.89 17.27 -26.85
CA GLY A 211 -1.87 18.15 -28.01
C GLY A 211 -2.07 19.64 -27.69
N GLU A 212 -2.47 19.99 -26.46
CA GLU A 212 -2.62 21.39 -26.06
C GLU A 212 -1.30 21.99 -25.52
N GLN A 213 -1.30 23.32 -25.37
CA GLN A 213 -0.19 24.07 -24.76
C GLN A 213 -0.70 25.03 -23.68
N TRP A 214 -0.14 24.94 -22.48
CA TRP A 214 -0.57 25.72 -21.32
C TRP A 214 0.63 26.38 -20.65
N TYR A 215 0.42 27.57 -20.08
CA TYR A 215 1.38 28.25 -19.22
C TYR A 215 1.40 27.61 -17.84
N PHE A 216 2.57 27.63 -17.18
CA PHE A 216 2.73 27.12 -15.82
C PHE A 216 3.46 28.14 -14.92
N GLY A 217 3.09 28.17 -13.65
CA GLY A 217 3.75 28.96 -12.60
C GLY A 217 4.95 28.26 -11.95
N GLY A 218 5.53 28.90 -10.93
CA GLY A 218 6.54 28.29 -10.07
C GLY A 218 5.95 27.16 -9.21
N ALA A 219 6.73 26.13 -8.91
CA ALA A 219 6.32 25.09 -7.97
C ALA A 219 6.05 25.67 -6.58
N HIS A 220 5.06 25.14 -5.89
CA HIS A 220 4.64 25.62 -4.57
C HIS A 220 4.04 24.51 -3.72
N THR A 221 3.94 24.75 -2.42
CA THR A 221 3.15 23.88 -1.52
C THR A 221 1.68 23.91 -1.91
N TYR A 222 0.90 22.92 -1.46
CA TYR A 222 -0.54 22.89 -1.71
C TYR A 222 -1.31 24.12 -1.18
N THR A 223 -0.77 24.80 -0.16
CA THR A 223 -1.33 26.05 0.37
C THR A 223 -0.85 27.31 -0.36
N GLY A 224 0.17 27.19 -1.22
CA GLY A 224 0.87 28.33 -1.79
C GLY A 224 1.82 29.04 -0.82
N SER A 225 2.02 28.54 0.40
CA SER A 225 2.84 29.16 1.44
C SER A 225 3.87 28.19 2.03
N GLY A 226 5.00 28.73 2.51
CA GLY A 226 6.11 27.91 3.01
C GLY A 226 7.04 27.41 1.90
N SER A 227 7.81 26.37 2.20
CA SER A 227 8.87 25.87 1.31
C SER A 227 8.89 24.36 1.12
N TYR A 228 8.05 23.60 1.83
CA TYR A 228 8.04 22.15 1.73
C TYR A 228 6.69 21.53 2.15
N PRO A 229 6.24 20.45 1.49
CA PRO A 229 6.72 19.98 0.18
C PRO A 229 6.22 20.90 -0.94
N LEU A 230 7.09 21.30 -1.88
CA LEU A 230 6.64 21.97 -3.12
C LEU A 230 5.96 20.93 -4.03
N SER A 231 4.67 20.68 -3.77
CA SER A 231 3.87 19.59 -4.33
C SER A 231 3.01 19.98 -5.52
N SER A 232 2.92 21.28 -5.82
CA SER A 232 1.91 21.84 -6.71
C SER A 232 2.47 22.69 -7.86
N LEU A 233 1.67 22.79 -8.93
CA LEU A 233 1.85 23.69 -10.07
C LEU A 233 0.50 24.30 -10.45
N ASP A 234 0.52 25.59 -10.81
CA ASP A 234 -0.65 26.27 -11.38
C ASP A 234 -0.51 26.29 -12.91
N LEU A 235 -1.52 25.82 -13.62
CA LEU A 235 -1.52 25.76 -15.08
C LEU A 235 -2.76 26.42 -15.67
N ASN A 236 -2.60 27.16 -16.77
CA ASN A 236 -3.70 27.77 -17.50
C ASN A 236 -3.34 28.01 -18.97
N ASN A 237 -4.32 28.13 -19.85
CA ASN A 237 -4.14 28.61 -21.22
C ASN A 237 -4.86 29.96 -21.43
N GLY A 238 -4.75 30.84 -20.43
CA GLY A 238 -5.36 32.18 -20.40
C GLY A 238 -6.80 32.21 -19.91
N GLY A 239 -7.29 33.41 -19.62
CA GLY A 239 -8.62 33.65 -19.06
C GLY A 239 -8.57 34.76 -18.01
N TYR A 240 -9.74 35.28 -17.66
CA TYR A 240 -9.97 36.20 -16.55
C TYR A 240 -11.34 35.89 -15.94
N TRP A 241 -11.63 36.40 -14.74
CA TRP A 241 -12.93 36.16 -14.11
C TRP A 241 -14.09 36.61 -15.02
N GLY A 242 -15.03 35.70 -15.30
CA GLY A 242 -16.13 35.88 -16.23
C GLY A 242 -15.84 35.49 -17.69
N SER A 243 -14.59 35.17 -18.04
CA SER A 243 -14.25 34.69 -19.40
C SER A 243 -14.82 33.29 -19.68
N ASN A 244 -14.92 32.91 -20.95
CA ASN A 244 -15.38 31.57 -21.31
C ASN A 244 -14.24 30.53 -21.12
N THR A 245 -14.42 29.60 -20.18
CA THR A 245 -13.48 28.49 -19.92
C THR A 245 -14.03 27.12 -20.31
N SER A 246 -15.17 27.04 -21.00
CA SER A 246 -15.84 25.77 -21.37
C SER A 246 -15.01 24.83 -22.24
N ASN A 247 -14.02 25.36 -22.97
CA ASN A 247 -13.08 24.56 -23.78
C ASN A 247 -11.73 24.33 -23.09
N LYS A 248 -11.58 24.74 -21.82
CA LYS A 248 -10.32 24.67 -21.07
C LYS A 248 -10.45 23.57 -20.04
N TRP A 249 -9.90 22.40 -20.36
CA TRP A 249 -10.14 21.17 -19.62
C TRP A 249 -8.97 20.81 -18.72
N ALA A 250 -9.27 20.46 -17.48
CA ALA A 250 -8.43 19.60 -16.68
C ALA A 250 -8.52 18.17 -17.20
N ALA A 251 -7.39 17.51 -17.36
CA ALA A 251 -7.34 16.12 -17.81
C ALA A 251 -6.57 15.25 -16.81
N ALA A 252 -7.03 14.01 -16.64
CA ALA A 252 -6.37 13.05 -15.74
C ALA A 252 -4.92 12.80 -16.17
N SER A 253 -4.00 12.92 -15.22
CA SER A 253 -2.55 12.76 -15.45
C SER A 253 -2.17 11.29 -15.58
N ALA A 254 -2.93 10.40 -14.98
CA ALA A 254 -2.85 8.96 -15.16
C ALA A 254 -4.25 8.36 -14.95
N GLY A 255 -4.43 7.12 -15.41
CA GLY A 255 -5.65 6.36 -15.15
C GLY A 255 -5.79 6.04 -13.66
N GLY A 256 -7.01 5.83 -13.19
CA GLY A 256 -7.25 5.62 -11.77
C GLY A 256 -8.71 5.70 -11.34
N THR A 257 -8.92 5.76 -10.03
CA THR A 257 -10.25 6.01 -9.44
C THR A 257 -10.37 7.49 -9.07
N ALA A 258 -11.30 8.19 -9.69
CA ALA A 258 -11.53 9.62 -9.47
C ALA A 258 -12.48 9.85 -8.28
N ILE A 259 -11.99 10.56 -7.27
CA ILE A 259 -12.70 11.01 -6.08
C ILE A 259 -13.12 12.47 -6.30
N ARG A 260 -14.41 12.74 -6.13
CA ARG A 260 -14.95 14.11 -6.07
C ARG A 260 -15.00 14.50 -4.60
N HIS A 261 -14.09 15.38 -4.18
CA HIS A 261 -14.09 15.93 -2.83
C HIS A 261 -15.12 17.06 -2.66
N SER A 262 -15.30 17.87 -3.70
CA SER A 262 -16.30 18.96 -3.75
C SER A 262 -16.63 19.35 -5.20
N SER A 263 -17.40 20.41 -5.41
CA SER A 263 -17.71 20.90 -6.78
C SER A 263 -16.51 21.46 -7.52
N CYS A 264 -15.45 21.85 -6.81
CA CYS A 264 -14.25 22.47 -7.37
C CYS A 264 -12.96 21.69 -7.10
N PHE A 265 -13.05 20.51 -6.49
CA PHE A 265 -11.89 19.71 -6.09
C PHE A 265 -12.04 18.22 -6.41
N VAL A 266 -11.06 17.71 -7.16
CA VAL A 266 -10.99 16.33 -7.63
C VAL A 266 -9.63 15.73 -7.27
N GLU A 267 -9.61 14.45 -6.91
CA GLU A 267 -8.39 13.66 -6.75
C GLU A 267 -8.51 12.36 -7.56
N VAL A 268 -7.47 11.96 -8.28
CA VAL A 268 -7.45 10.69 -9.03
C VAL A 268 -6.42 9.77 -8.38
N LEU A 269 -6.89 8.62 -7.89
CA LEU A 269 -6.06 7.59 -7.24
C LEU A 269 -5.48 6.66 -8.29
N HIS A 270 -4.16 6.65 -8.42
CA HIS A 270 -3.41 5.85 -9.38
C HIS A 270 -2.78 4.60 -8.72
N GLU A 271 -2.22 3.74 -9.56
CA GLU A 271 -1.45 2.58 -9.10
C GLU A 271 -0.19 3.01 -8.32
N GLY A 272 0.33 2.08 -7.52
CA GLY A 272 1.59 2.28 -6.79
C GLY A 272 1.51 3.25 -5.61
N GLY A 273 0.32 3.68 -5.20
CA GLY A 273 0.13 4.62 -4.10
C GLY A 273 0.27 6.09 -4.50
N TRP A 274 0.20 6.41 -5.80
CA TRP A 274 0.23 7.78 -6.32
C TRP A 274 -1.16 8.36 -6.55
N SER A 275 -1.33 9.67 -6.37
CA SER A 275 -2.56 10.37 -6.75
C SER A 275 -2.26 11.79 -7.18
N THR A 276 -3.07 12.31 -8.08
CA THR A 276 -3.02 13.71 -8.48
C THR A 276 -4.29 14.43 -8.11
N THR A 277 -4.15 15.66 -7.64
CA THR A 277 -5.29 16.52 -7.30
C THR A 277 -5.44 17.66 -8.27
N TYR A 278 -6.68 18.10 -8.46
CA TYR A 278 -7.08 19.13 -9.40
C TYR A 278 -8.04 20.07 -8.68
N TYR A 279 -7.62 21.33 -8.47
CA TYR A 279 -8.39 22.33 -7.74
C TYR A 279 -8.67 23.58 -8.59
N HIS A 280 -9.59 24.42 -8.10
CA HIS A 280 -10.21 25.54 -8.82
C HIS A 280 -11.02 25.09 -10.04
N LEU A 281 -11.74 23.98 -9.90
CA LEU A 281 -12.52 23.37 -10.96
C LEU A 281 -13.98 23.82 -11.00
N ASP A 282 -14.62 23.56 -12.13
CA ASP A 282 -16.05 23.68 -12.40
C ASP A 282 -16.46 22.56 -13.38
N ASN A 283 -17.76 22.27 -13.46
CA ASN A 283 -18.33 21.37 -14.47
C ASN A 283 -17.66 19.97 -14.50
N ILE A 284 -17.52 19.34 -13.32
CA ILE A 284 -16.99 17.98 -13.18
C ILE A 284 -17.85 16.97 -13.97
N GLN A 285 -17.22 16.12 -14.79
CA GLN A 285 -17.87 15.25 -15.80
C GLN A 285 -17.99 13.77 -15.39
N PHE A 286 -17.61 13.41 -14.17
CA PHE A 286 -17.62 12.02 -13.71
C PHE A 286 -18.37 11.89 -12.37
N GLN A 287 -18.88 10.68 -12.10
CA GLN A 287 -19.51 10.35 -10.82
C GLN A 287 -18.43 10.03 -9.78
N ASN A 288 -18.68 10.36 -8.50
CA ASN A 288 -17.70 10.08 -7.45
C ASN A 288 -17.31 8.58 -7.42
N ARG A 289 -16.01 8.30 -7.28
CA ARG A 289 -15.39 6.97 -7.36
C ARG A 289 -15.50 6.28 -8.72
N ALA A 290 -15.69 7.04 -9.81
CA ALA A 290 -15.61 6.49 -11.16
C ALA A 290 -14.17 6.17 -11.56
N THR A 291 -13.99 5.10 -12.33
CA THR A 291 -12.73 4.86 -13.04
C THR A 291 -12.57 5.89 -14.16
N VAL A 292 -11.39 6.48 -14.27
CA VAL A 292 -11.03 7.43 -15.34
C VAL A 292 -9.75 6.99 -16.02
N SER A 293 -9.69 7.19 -17.34
CA SER A 293 -8.48 6.97 -18.14
C SER A 293 -7.54 8.16 -18.06
N ARG A 294 -6.25 7.93 -18.28
CA ARG A 294 -5.29 9.01 -18.52
C ARG A 294 -5.78 9.84 -19.71
N ASN A 295 -5.57 11.16 -19.63
CA ASN A 295 -6.06 12.14 -20.59
C ASN A 295 -7.60 12.30 -20.66
N GLN A 296 -8.37 11.55 -19.88
CA GLN A 296 -9.81 11.79 -19.78
C GLN A 296 -10.06 13.19 -19.22
N LYS A 297 -10.95 13.93 -19.88
CA LYS A 297 -11.41 15.24 -19.42
C LYS A 297 -12.19 15.08 -18.12
N LEU A 298 -11.70 15.73 -17.06
CA LEU A 298 -12.28 15.64 -15.73
C LEU A 298 -13.28 16.76 -15.47
N ALA A 299 -12.88 17.99 -15.77
CA ALA A 299 -13.59 19.21 -15.41
C ALA A 299 -13.03 20.39 -16.22
N ASN A 300 -13.71 21.54 -16.19
CA ASN A 300 -13.11 22.80 -16.61
C ASN A 300 -12.45 23.48 -15.41
N TYR A 301 -11.47 24.36 -15.61
CA TYR A 301 -11.14 25.29 -14.53
C TYR A 301 -12.17 26.42 -14.45
N ALA A 302 -12.55 26.77 -13.23
CA ALA A 302 -13.63 27.70 -12.94
C ALA A 302 -13.33 29.10 -13.50
N ASN A 303 -14.34 29.71 -14.12
CA ASN A 303 -14.22 31.06 -14.65
C ASN A 303 -14.69 32.15 -13.68
N ASN A 304 -15.19 31.80 -12.49
CA ASN A 304 -15.65 32.75 -11.49
C ASN A 304 -15.05 32.39 -10.13
N GLN A 305 -14.81 33.42 -9.32
CA GLN A 305 -14.07 33.27 -8.07
C GLN A 305 -14.84 32.43 -7.03
N SER A 306 -16.17 32.56 -6.97
CA SER A 306 -16.98 31.81 -6.00
C SER A 306 -16.91 30.31 -6.24
N GLN A 307 -16.99 29.87 -7.50
CA GLN A 307 -16.86 28.45 -7.84
C GLN A 307 -15.41 27.97 -7.74
N ALA A 308 -14.43 28.79 -8.16
CA ALA A 308 -13.01 28.43 -8.02
C ALA A 308 -12.62 28.19 -6.56
N LEU A 309 -13.26 28.89 -5.62
CA LEU A 309 -13.02 28.83 -4.18
C LEU A 309 -14.24 28.23 -3.46
N CYS A 310 -14.86 27.20 -4.03
CA CYS A 310 -16.16 26.67 -3.60
C CYS A 310 -16.25 26.42 -2.09
N ASP A 311 -15.16 25.96 -1.46
CA ASP A 311 -15.06 25.89 0.00
C ASP A 311 -13.88 26.68 0.59
N GLY A 312 -13.04 27.36 -0.20
CA GLY A 312 -12.03 28.28 0.33
C GLY A 312 -10.75 28.43 -0.51
N GLY A 313 -9.73 29.04 0.10
CA GLY A 313 -8.45 29.35 -0.53
C GLY A 313 -8.42 30.74 -1.19
N SER A 314 -7.47 30.95 -2.09
CA SER A 314 -7.34 32.21 -2.84
C SER A 314 -6.90 31.95 -4.28
N SER A 315 -7.32 32.81 -5.20
CA SER A 315 -6.91 32.73 -6.61
C SER A 315 -6.91 34.12 -7.23
N THR A 316 -5.93 34.39 -8.09
CA THR A 316 -5.80 35.66 -8.81
C THR A 316 -6.53 35.66 -10.15
N GLY A 317 -6.90 34.49 -10.67
CA GLY A 317 -7.55 34.32 -11.96
C GLY A 317 -7.85 32.85 -12.26
N PRO A 318 -8.61 32.56 -13.34
CA PRO A 318 -8.91 31.19 -13.76
C PRO A 318 -7.63 30.40 -14.08
N HIS A 319 -7.38 29.34 -13.32
CA HIS A 319 -6.31 28.39 -13.54
C HIS A 319 -6.70 27.05 -12.89
N GLN A 320 -5.98 25.99 -13.25
CA GLN A 320 -6.02 24.73 -12.52
C GLN A 320 -4.84 24.66 -11.57
N HIS A 321 -5.11 24.38 -10.30
CA HIS A 321 -4.09 24.04 -9.32
C HIS A 321 -3.92 22.53 -9.27
N PHE A 322 -2.76 22.04 -9.71
CA PHE A 322 -2.40 20.63 -9.76
C PHE A 322 -1.48 20.27 -8.59
N SER A 323 -1.67 19.13 -7.94
CA SER A 323 -0.72 18.62 -6.94
C SER A 323 -0.49 17.12 -7.07
N LEU A 324 0.69 16.67 -6.61
CA LEU A 324 1.02 15.25 -6.47
C LEU A 324 0.95 14.83 -5.00
N LYS A 325 0.41 13.63 -4.77
CA LYS A 325 0.39 12.95 -3.48
C LYS A 325 0.89 11.51 -3.59
N TYR A 326 1.37 10.99 -2.47
CA TYR A 326 1.72 9.59 -2.25
C TYR A 326 1.05 9.07 -0.98
N ASN A 327 0.23 8.03 -1.09
CA ASN A 327 -0.56 7.45 0.01
C ASN A 327 -1.32 8.52 0.81
N GLY A 328 -1.98 9.45 0.12
CA GLY A 328 -2.79 10.51 0.70
C GLY A 328 -2.01 11.75 1.15
N SER A 329 -0.68 11.68 1.30
CA SER A 329 0.16 12.83 1.70
C SER A 329 0.75 13.56 0.50
N TYR A 330 0.86 14.89 0.57
CA TYR A 330 1.50 15.70 -0.47
C TYR A 330 2.95 15.31 -0.70
N PHE A 331 3.32 15.15 -1.98
CA PHE A 331 4.64 14.70 -2.40
C PHE A 331 5.40 15.84 -3.09
N HIS A 332 6.69 15.96 -2.79
CA HIS A 332 7.54 17.02 -3.34
C HIS A 332 7.87 16.75 -4.81
N LEU A 333 7.63 17.72 -5.70
CA LEU A 333 7.73 17.51 -7.15
C LEU A 333 9.18 17.38 -7.70
N GLU A 334 10.21 17.56 -6.88
CA GLU A 334 11.61 17.47 -7.34
C GLU A 334 11.90 16.14 -8.01
N GLY A 335 12.32 16.17 -9.28
CA GLY A 335 12.65 14.99 -10.08
C GLY A 335 11.46 14.32 -10.77
N VAL A 336 10.22 14.69 -10.44
CA VAL A 336 9.00 14.09 -11.02
C VAL A 336 8.93 14.38 -12.53
N SER A 337 8.57 13.37 -13.32
CA SER A 337 8.30 13.49 -14.76
C SER A 337 6.81 13.71 -15.00
N LEU A 338 6.47 14.76 -15.77
CA LEU A 338 5.12 15.01 -16.29
C LEU A 338 5.21 15.07 -17.82
N SER A 339 4.68 14.10 -18.56
CA SER A 339 4.84 13.99 -20.03
C SER A 339 6.31 14.02 -20.50
N GLY A 340 7.21 13.45 -19.70
CA GLY A 340 8.66 13.47 -19.91
C GLY A 340 9.36 14.77 -19.51
N TYR A 341 8.64 15.76 -18.99
CA TYR A 341 9.23 16.96 -18.41
C TYR A 341 9.63 16.70 -16.95
N LYS A 342 10.93 16.65 -16.68
CA LYS A 342 11.47 16.51 -15.32
C LYS A 342 11.41 17.84 -14.59
N VAL A 343 10.73 17.87 -13.45
CA VAL A 343 10.57 19.06 -12.61
C VAL A 343 11.81 19.26 -11.74
N LYS A 344 12.43 20.43 -11.84
CA LYS A 344 13.31 20.98 -10.82
C LYS A 344 12.51 22.00 -10.02
N THR A 345 12.31 21.75 -8.74
CA THR A 345 11.62 22.67 -7.83
C THR A 345 12.52 23.84 -7.43
N GLY A 346 11.88 24.97 -7.13
CA GLY A 346 12.53 26.18 -6.62
C GLY A 346 12.84 26.09 -5.12
N ARG A 347 13.17 27.23 -4.52
CA ARG A 347 13.58 27.29 -3.11
C ARG A 347 12.43 27.44 -2.11
N TRP A 348 11.32 28.00 -2.57
CA TRP A 348 10.10 28.28 -1.79
C TRP A 348 8.90 28.37 -2.74
N SER A 349 7.69 28.46 -2.19
CA SER A 349 6.48 28.55 -3.00
C SER A 349 6.52 29.70 -4.02
N TYR A 350 6.22 29.36 -5.27
CA TYR A 350 6.15 30.26 -6.42
C TYR A 350 7.49 30.87 -6.87
N ASP A 351 8.63 30.30 -6.48
CA ASP A 351 9.94 30.71 -7.01
C ASP A 351 10.00 30.46 -8.53
N GLY A 352 9.92 31.55 -9.31
CA GLY A 352 9.91 31.53 -10.77
C GLY A 352 11.27 31.81 -11.42
N ASP A 353 12.34 31.96 -10.63
CA ASP A 353 13.69 32.19 -11.14
C ASP A 353 14.22 30.93 -11.84
N CYS A 354 14.49 31.03 -13.15
CA CYS A 354 14.90 29.90 -13.98
C CYS A 354 16.28 29.32 -13.63
N ASN A 355 17.04 29.97 -12.73
CA ASN A 355 18.25 29.40 -12.15
C ASN A 355 17.97 28.36 -11.06
N TYR A 356 16.75 28.35 -10.50
CA TYR A 356 16.36 27.48 -9.39
C TYR A 356 15.18 26.57 -9.76
N PHE A 357 14.19 27.10 -10.48
CA PHE A 357 12.99 26.37 -10.90
C PHE A 357 12.91 26.24 -12.43
N TRP A 358 12.77 25.02 -12.92
CA TRP A 358 12.49 24.76 -14.34
C TRP A 358 11.89 23.38 -14.54
N LEU A 359 11.17 23.19 -15.65
CA LEU A 359 10.88 21.88 -16.20
C LEU A 359 11.90 21.58 -17.30
N SER A 360 12.37 20.34 -17.43
CA SER A 360 13.38 19.98 -18.44
C SER A 360 12.99 18.77 -19.25
N LYS A 361 13.20 18.84 -20.57
CA LYS A 361 12.94 17.77 -21.51
C LYS A 361 13.88 17.89 -22.71
N ASP A 362 14.44 16.79 -23.18
CA ASP A 362 15.36 16.73 -24.34
C ASP A 362 16.51 17.75 -24.25
N ASN A 363 17.11 17.88 -23.05
CA ASN A 363 18.16 18.84 -22.70
C ASN A 363 17.75 20.34 -22.79
N TYR A 364 16.47 20.64 -22.99
CA TYR A 364 15.94 22.01 -22.95
C TYR A 364 15.34 22.33 -21.57
N ARG A 365 15.49 23.58 -21.12
CA ARG A 365 14.91 24.10 -19.88
C ARG A 365 13.73 25.03 -20.18
N TYR A 366 12.59 24.74 -19.57
CA TYR A 366 11.37 25.51 -19.61
C TYR A 366 11.22 26.26 -18.28
N CYS A 367 11.25 27.59 -18.34
CA CYS A 367 11.11 28.46 -17.18
C CYS A 367 9.64 28.75 -16.89
N ALA A 368 9.32 29.15 -15.65
CA ALA A 368 7.98 29.64 -15.28
C ALA A 368 7.45 30.71 -16.25
N ASN A 369 6.13 30.79 -16.39
CA ASN A 369 5.41 31.68 -17.32
C ASN A 369 5.71 31.43 -18.81
N ARG A 370 6.23 30.25 -19.16
CA ARG A 370 6.30 29.75 -20.54
C ARG A 370 5.23 28.70 -20.77
N SER A 371 4.88 28.46 -22.03
CA SER A 371 3.99 27.37 -22.37
C SER A 371 4.72 26.04 -22.43
N LEU A 372 4.05 24.97 -21.98
CA LEU A 372 4.44 23.58 -22.16
C LEU A 372 3.45 22.93 -23.10
N SER A 373 3.95 22.16 -24.06
CA SER A 373 3.10 21.26 -24.85
C SER A 373 2.86 19.99 -24.06
N ASN A 374 1.65 19.43 -24.12
CA ASN A 374 1.40 18.09 -23.61
C ASN A 374 1.46 17.05 -24.75
N PRO A 375 2.61 16.37 -24.95
CA PRO A 375 2.70 15.27 -25.91
C PRO A 375 2.11 13.95 -25.38
N GLY A 376 1.55 13.95 -24.16
CA GLY A 376 1.20 12.72 -23.46
C GLY A 376 2.44 11.96 -23.00
N VAL A 377 2.27 10.66 -22.80
CA VAL A 377 3.34 9.76 -22.36
C VAL A 377 3.55 8.68 -23.42
N PRO A 378 4.76 8.54 -24.00
CA PRO A 378 5.05 7.49 -24.99
C PRO A 378 4.89 6.09 -24.38
N ASN A 379 4.24 5.16 -25.09
CA ASN A 379 4.02 3.75 -24.69
C ASN A 379 3.34 3.52 -23.33
N GLY A 380 2.45 4.41 -22.90
CA GLY A 380 1.64 4.14 -21.71
C GLY A 380 0.42 3.29 -22.07
N GLY A 381 0.48 1.97 -21.90
CA GLY A 381 -0.72 1.15 -21.81
C GLY A 381 -1.54 1.63 -20.62
N ASP A 382 -2.61 2.35 -20.89
CA ASP A 382 -3.61 2.73 -19.91
C ASP A 382 -4.58 1.54 -19.75
N PRO A 383 -4.75 0.96 -18.55
CA PRO A 383 -5.64 -0.18 -18.33
C PRO A 383 -7.12 0.10 -18.69
N THR A 384 -7.49 1.36 -18.92
CA THR A 384 -8.89 1.77 -19.12
C THR A 384 -9.15 2.40 -20.50
N ASP A 385 -8.18 2.38 -21.42
CA ASP A 385 -8.39 2.86 -22.79
C ASP A 385 -9.19 1.84 -23.61
N GLY A 386 -10.50 1.87 -23.39
CA GLY A 386 -11.48 1.16 -24.18
C GLY A 386 -11.71 1.86 -25.51
N GLY A 387 -10.86 1.55 -26.49
CA GLY A 387 -11.14 1.75 -27.91
C GLY A 387 -10.23 2.73 -28.62
N ASP A 388 -9.27 2.20 -29.37
CA ASP A 388 -9.21 2.42 -30.81
C ASP A 388 -8.46 1.26 -31.47
N ASP A 389 -9.20 0.51 -32.28
CA ASP A 389 -8.70 -0.55 -33.15
C ASP A 389 -7.67 0.03 -34.14
N ASN A 390 -6.43 -0.47 -34.11
CA ASN A 390 -5.70 -0.89 -35.31
C ASN A 390 -4.31 -1.49 -34.98
N GLY A 391 -4.21 -2.81 -35.20
CA GLY A 391 -3.06 -3.39 -35.89
C GLY A 391 -1.88 -3.85 -35.03
N GLY A 392 -1.70 -5.17 -34.96
CA GLY A 392 -0.42 -5.78 -34.59
C GLY A 392 -0.57 -7.07 -33.81
N ASP A 393 -1.16 -8.09 -34.45
CA ASP A 393 -0.84 -9.47 -34.09
C ASP A 393 0.66 -9.66 -34.32
N ASP A 394 1.43 -9.68 -33.24
CA ASP A 394 2.77 -10.27 -33.24
C ASP A 394 2.80 -11.33 -32.14
N GLY A 395 2.11 -12.43 -32.43
CA GLY A 395 2.30 -13.72 -31.78
C GLY A 395 3.72 -14.22 -32.02
N GLY A 396 4.65 -13.79 -31.16
CA GLY A 396 5.91 -14.47 -30.93
C GLY A 396 5.64 -15.79 -30.20
N ASP A 397 5.45 -16.86 -30.97
CA ASP A 397 5.42 -18.24 -30.49
C ASP A 397 6.83 -18.61 -29.96
N ASP A 398 7.07 -18.41 -28.65
CA ASP A 398 8.23 -18.99 -27.97
C ASP A 398 7.83 -20.24 -27.17
N ASN A 399 8.44 -21.35 -27.55
CA ASN A 399 8.18 -22.71 -27.10
C ASN A 399 8.84 -22.98 -25.72
N SER A 400 8.66 -22.06 -24.76
CA SER A 400 9.08 -22.24 -23.38
C SER A 400 7.95 -22.91 -22.58
N SER A 401 8.26 -24.06 -21.98
CA SER A 401 7.35 -24.78 -21.08
C SER A 401 7.20 -24.01 -19.76
N GLU A 402 5.98 -23.78 -19.31
CA GLU A 402 5.69 -23.09 -18.05
C GLU A 402 6.14 -23.90 -16.83
N THR A 403 6.74 -23.22 -15.85
CA THR A 403 7.10 -23.84 -14.57
C THR A 403 6.02 -23.57 -13.52
N THR A 404 5.37 -24.62 -13.01
CA THR A 404 4.39 -24.48 -11.93
C THR A 404 5.05 -24.16 -10.58
N LEU A 405 4.62 -23.04 -9.96
CA LEU A 405 5.01 -22.60 -8.63
C LEU A 405 3.98 -23.03 -7.58
N ARG A 406 4.42 -23.13 -6.33
CA ARG A 406 3.58 -23.40 -5.15
C ARG A 406 3.37 -22.14 -4.33
N ASN A 407 2.29 -22.09 -3.56
CA ASN A 407 2.09 -21.03 -2.58
C ASN A 407 3.30 -20.95 -1.61
N GLY A 408 3.80 -19.75 -1.36
CA GLY A 408 4.96 -19.46 -0.51
C GLY A 408 6.32 -19.77 -1.14
N GLN A 409 6.36 -20.27 -2.38
CA GLN A 409 7.61 -20.68 -3.02
C GLN A 409 8.50 -19.47 -3.34
N THR A 410 9.81 -19.65 -3.10
CA THR A 410 10.85 -18.74 -3.59
C THR A 410 11.74 -19.47 -4.59
N VAL A 411 11.89 -18.93 -5.80
CA VAL A 411 12.89 -19.34 -6.79
C VAL A 411 14.07 -18.40 -6.64
N GLN A 412 15.27 -18.91 -6.37
CA GLN A 412 16.45 -18.11 -6.05
C GLN A 412 17.53 -18.19 -7.13
N ASN A 413 18.45 -17.23 -7.10
CA ASN A 413 19.67 -17.18 -7.94
C ASN A 413 19.37 -17.21 -9.44
N MET A 414 18.25 -16.63 -9.85
CA MET A 414 17.84 -16.62 -11.26
C MET A 414 18.69 -15.65 -12.06
N SER A 415 18.99 -16.00 -13.31
CA SER A 415 19.77 -15.19 -14.24
C SER A 415 19.28 -15.44 -15.66
N ALA A 416 19.25 -14.40 -16.50
CA ALA A 416 18.93 -14.53 -17.93
C ALA A 416 19.62 -13.43 -18.75
N ASN A 417 19.74 -13.64 -20.05
CA ASN A 417 20.25 -12.64 -20.98
C ASN A 417 19.13 -11.72 -21.46
N LYS A 418 19.51 -10.55 -21.94
CA LYS A 418 18.59 -9.55 -22.50
C LYS A 418 17.65 -10.19 -23.53
N GLU A 419 16.36 -9.83 -23.45
CA GLU A 419 15.22 -10.34 -24.21
C GLU A 419 14.75 -11.76 -23.87
N ASP A 420 15.42 -12.49 -22.98
CA ASP A 420 14.94 -13.82 -22.57
C ASP A 420 13.59 -13.70 -21.83
N LEU A 421 12.67 -14.62 -22.16
CA LEU A 421 11.36 -14.76 -21.53
C LEU A 421 11.32 -16.04 -20.69
N THR A 422 10.94 -15.92 -19.42
CA THR A 422 10.74 -17.08 -18.53
C THR A 422 9.32 -17.09 -17.99
N TYR A 423 8.65 -18.24 -18.07
CA TYR A 423 7.25 -18.36 -17.68
C TYR A 423 7.04 -19.26 -16.45
N TYR A 424 6.25 -18.77 -15.51
CA TYR A 424 5.77 -19.49 -14.35
C TYR A 424 4.24 -19.47 -14.28
N VAL A 425 3.66 -20.39 -13.50
CA VAL A 425 2.23 -20.41 -13.22
C VAL A 425 1.95 -20.75 -11.75
N LEU A 426 1.06 -20.02 -11.10
CA LEU A 426 0.57 -20.28 -9.75
C LEU A 426 -0.94 -20.50 -9.78
N ASP A 427 -1.40 -21.63 -9.23
CA ASP A 427 -2.83 -21.88 -9.01
C ASP A 427 -3.31 -21.17 -7.74
N VAL A 428 -4.31 -20.29 -7.88
CA VAL A 428 -4.91 -19.53 -6.78
C VAL A 428 -6.36 -19.99 -6.56
N PRO A 429 -6.67 -20.64 -5.42
CA PRO A 429 -8.02 -21.12 -5.12
C PRO A 429 -9.01 -19.99 -4.79
N ALA A 430 -10.30 -20.33 -4.80
CA ALA A 430 -11.35 -19.43 -4.32
C ALA A 430 -11.20 -19.16 -2.82
N GLY A 431 -11.50 -17.93 -2.40
CA GLY A 431 -11.34 -17.49 -1.01
C GLY A 431 -9.91 -17.09 -0.63
N SER A 432 -8.99 -17.01 -1.60
CA SER A 432 -7.65 -16.48 -1.34
C SER A 432 -7.69 -14.96 -1.08
N ARG A 433 -6.77 -14.50 -0.25
CA ARG A 433 -6.48 -13.11 0.14
C ARG A 433 -4.98 -12.86 0.08
N ASN A 434 -4.57 -11.60 -0.05
CA ASN A 434 -3.17 -11.17 0.00
C ASN A 434 -2.22 -11.95 -0.95
N LEU A 435 -2.65 -12.18 -2.21
CA LEU A 435 -1.80 -12.78 -3.25
C LEU A 435 -0.68 -11.82 -3.66
N TYR A 436 0.54 -12.33 -3.74
CA TYR A 436 1.72 -11.58 -4.13
C TYR A 436 2.63 -12.38 -5.06
N PHE A 437 3.29 -11.65 -5.95
CA PHE A 437 4.42 -12.09 -6.76
C PHE A 437 5.49 -11.02 -6.59
N LYS A 438 6.66 -11.40 -6.10
CA LYS A 438 7.70 -10.46 -5.71
C LYS A 438 9.04 -10.89 -6.26
N ILE A 439 9.69 -10.03 -7.03
CA ILE A 439 11.11 -10.18 -7.34
C ILE A 439 11.91 -9.39 -6.31
N SER A 440 13.04 -9.97 -5.87
CA SER A 440 13.95 -9.30 -4.96
C SER A 440 15.41 -9.71 -5.17
N GLY A 441 16.32 -8.78 -4.89
CA GLY A 441 17.77 -9.02 -4.91
C GLY A 441 18.35 -9.12 -6.33
N GLY A 442 19.64 -9.42 -6.44
CA GLY A 442 20.32 -9.55 -7.74
C GLY A 442 20.86 -8.24 -8.33
N ARG A 443 21.11 -8.25 -9.64
CA ARG A 443 21.55 -7.12 -10.48
C ARG A 443 20.95 -7.27 -11.88
N GLY A 444 20.73 -6.17 -12.59
CA GLY A 444 20.19 -6.16 -13.96
C GLY A 444 18.80 -5.53 -14.00
N ASP A 445 18.05 -5.81 -15.06
CA ASP A 445 16.70 -5.32 -15.26
C ASP A 445 15.81 -6.46 -15.77
N VAL A 446 14.81 -6.82 -14.97
CA VAL A 446 13.84 -7.86 -15.24
C VAL A 446 12.47 -7.25 -15.03
N ASP A 447 11.60 -7.44 -16.00
CA ASP A 447 10.22 -6.99 -15.98
C ASP A 447 9.27 -8.17 -15.75
N MET A 448 8.38 -8.06 -14.77
CA MET A 448 7.37 -9.06 -14.44
C MET A 448 6.02 -8.68 -15.02
N TYR A 449 5.40 -9.64 -15.68
CA TYR A 449 4.04 -9.53 -16.18
C TYR A 449 3.23 -10.67 -15.60
N VAL A 450 2.13 -10.38 -14.92
CA VAL A 450 1.23 -11.36 -14.32
C VAL A 450 -0.13 -11.28 -14.99
N LYS A 451 -0.71 -12.42 -15.36
CA LYS A 451 -2.05 -12.50 -15.93
C LYS A 451 -2.81 -13.73 -15.44
N ARG A 452 -4.08 -13.55 -15.10
CA ARG A 452 -5.03 -14.59 -14.73
C ARG A 452 -5.64 -15.22 -15.98
N ASP A 453 -5.74 -16.55 -15.98
CA ASP A 453 -6.37 -17.38 -17.01
C ASP A 453 -5.80 -17.23 -18.44
N GLY A 454 -4.52 -16.88 -18.56
CA GLY A 454 -3.78 -16.96 -19.81
C GLY A 454 -2.37 -16.38 -19.70
N ARG A 455 -1.50 -16.71 -20.67
CA ARG A 455 -0.15 -16.14 -20.72
C ARG A 455 -0.20 -14.61 -20.85
N PRO A 456 0.64 -13.87 -20.10
CA PRO A 456 0.80 -12.44 -20.30
C PRO A 456 1.46 -12.19 -21.66
N GLY A 457 1.05 -11.14 -22.34
CA GLY A 457 1.79 -10.51 -23.43
C GLY A 457 2.23 -9.11 -23.04
N PHE A 458 3.09 -8.48 -23.84
CA PHE A 458 3.62 -7.14 -23.51
C PHE A 458 2.55 -6.04 -23.40
N ASN A 459 1.39 -6.24 -24.02
CA ASN A 459 0.24 -5.32 -23.97
C ASN A 459 -1.01 -5.97 -23.33
N ASN A 460 -0.88 -7.16 -22.74
CA ASN A 460 -2.00 -7.94 -22.25
C ASN A 460 -1.63 -8.68 -20.97
N TYR A 461 -1.85 -8.04 -19.83
CA TYR A 461 -1.50 -8.51 -18.49
C TYR A 461 -2.49 -7.94 -17.45
N ASN A 462 -2.57 -8.54 -16.26
CA ASN A 462 -3.34 -8.01 -15.14
C ASN A 462 -2.49 -7.23 -14.13
N CYS A 463 -1.18 -7.47 -14.10
CA CYS A 463 -0.25 -6.66 -13.33
C CYS A 463 1.11 -6.66 -14.00
N ARG A 464 1.73 -5.49 -14.04
CA ARG A 464 3.13 -5.31 -14.45
C ARG A 464 3.70 -4.17 -13.59
N PRO A 465 4.48 -4.46 -12.55
CA PRO A 465 4.99 -3.43 -11.65
C PRO A 465 6.14 -2.69 -12.35
N TYR A 466 5.99 -1.40 -12.63
CA TYR A 466 7.06 -0.59 -13.21
C TYR A 466 8.01 -0.10 -12.12
N THR A 467 9.11 -0.80 -11.89
CA THR A 467 10.20 -0.35 -11.03
C THR A 467 11.49 -0.18 -11.82
N THR A 468 12.27 0.87 -11.53
CA THR A 468 13.61 1.09 -12.14
C THR A 468 14.71 0.22 -11.51
N THR A 469 14.31 -0.73 -10.67
CA THR A 469 15.13 -1.73 -10.00
C THR A 469 14.50 -3.09 -10.24
N GLN A 470 15.31 -4.15 -10.24
CA GLN A 470 14.88 -5.56 -10.29
C GLN A 470 13.87 -6.00 -9.20
N ASP A 471 13.62 -5.18 -8.17
CA ASP A 471 12.69 -5.48 -7.08
C ASP A 471 11.26 -5.11 -7.50
N GLU A 472 10.50 -6.09 -7.95
CA GLU A 472 9.16 -5.93 -8.49
C GLU A 472 8.10 -6.55 -7.57
N LEU A 473 6.87 -6.00 -7.53
CA LEU A 473 5.77 -6.57 -6.73
C LEU A 473 4.42 -6.44 -7.44
N CYS A 474 3.80 -7.57 -7.76
CA CYS A 474 2.36 -7.65 -8.03
C CYS A 474 1.63 -8.10 -6.78
N TYR A 475 0.64 -7.34 -6.33
CA TYR A 475 -0.13 -7.63 -5.12
C TYR A 475 -1.64 -7.52 -5.35
N TYR A 476 -2.39 -8.49 -4.84
CA TYR A 476 -3.85 -8.53 -4.88
C TYR A 476 -4.38 -8.84 -3.48
N ARG A 477 -5.06 -7.88 -2.84
CA ARG A 477 -5.66 -8.09 -1.52
C ARG A 477 -6.76 -9.17 -1.57
N THR A 478 -7.57 -9.19 -2.62
CA THR A 478 -8.67 -10.14 -2.83
C THR A 478 -8.58 -10.75 -4.25
N PRO A 479 -7.64 -11.69 -4.49
CA PRO A 479 -7.48 -12.32 -5.79
C PRO A 479 -8.72 -13.13 -6.21
N GLN A 480 -9.02 -13.12 -7.50
CA GLN A 480 -10.00 -14.04 -8.08
C GLN A 480 -9.38 -15.43 -8.19
N ALA A 481 -10.19 -16.49 -8.03
CA ALA A 481 -9.72 -17.84 -8.27
C ALA A 481 -9.28 -18.02 -9.74
N GLY A 482 -8.23 -18.82 -9.98
CA GLY A 482 -7.74 -19.11 -11.31
C GLY A 482 -6.24 -19.34 -11.38
N LYS A 483 -5.75 -19.58 -12.60
CA LYS A 483 -4.31 -19.70 -12.86
C LYS A 483 -3.72 -18.33 -13.08
N TYR A 484 -2.70 -17.96 -12.32
CA TYR A 484 -1.92 -16.75 -12.56
C TYR A 484 -0.61 -17.13 -13.24
N TYR A 485 -0.46 -16.68 -14.48
CA TYR A 485 0.74 -16.85 -15.30
C TYR A 485 1.65 -15.65 -15.09
N ILE A 486 2.94 -15.91 -14.87
CA ILE A 486 3.97 -14.91 -14.64
C ILE A 486 4.98 -15.04 -15.78
N MET A 487 5.21 -13.95 -16.51
CA MET A 487 6.28 -13.82 -17.50
C MET A 487 7.34 -12.89 -16.92
N LEU A 488 8.57 -13.37 -16.85
CA LEU A 488 9.74 -12.54 -16.58
C LEU A 488 10.43 -12.23 -17.90
N HIS A 489 10.51 -10.95 -18.25
CA HIS A 489 11.22 -10.46 -19.42
C HIS A 489 12.52 -9.81 -19.00
N ALA A 490 13.64 -10.34 -19.47
CA ALA A 490 14.94 -9.76 -19.20
C ALA A 490 15.16 -8.49 -20.02
N PHE A 491 14.65 -7.34 -19.58
CA PHE A 491 14.86 -6.06 -20.27
C PHE A 491 16.35 -5.73 -20.44
N SER A 492 17.18 -6.17 -19.48
CA SER A 492 18.63 -6.32 -19.63
C SER A 492 19.11 -7.62 -19.01
N ASN A 493 20.38 -7.99 -19.21
CA ASN A 493 20.95 -9.16 -18.54
C ASN A 493 20.76 -9.03 -17.03
N TYR A 494 20.17 -10.04 -16.39
CA TYR A 494 20.02 -10.07 -14.93
C TYR A 494 20.69 -11.28 -14.32
N SER A 495 21.08 -11.17 -13.05
CA SER A 495 21.64 -12.28 -12.28
C SER A 495 21.39 -12.14 -10.78
N GLY A 496 21.19 -13.28 -10.12
CA GLY A 496 21.04 -13.36 -8.67
C GLY A 496 19.69 -12.87 -8.13
N ILE A 497 18.68 -12.68 -8.97
CA ILE A 497 17.33 -12.29 -8.51
C ILE A 497 16.64 -13.49 -7.85
N SER A 498 15.63 -13.21 -7.03
CA SER A 498 14.73 -14.23 -6.48
C SER A 498 13.26 -13.85 -6.71
N LEU A 499 12.46 -14.78 -7.24
CA LEU A 499 11.01 -14.66 -7.37
C LEU A 499 10.32 -15.38 -6.20
N GLN A 500 9.65 -14.64 -5.34
CA GLN A 500 8.80 -15.14 -4.27
C GLN A 500 7.34 -14.99 -4.65
N VAL A 501 6.52 -16.02 -4.43
CA VAL A 501 5.08 -15.96 -4.70
C VAL A 501 4.30 -16.51 -3.52
N GLY A 502 3.11 -15.98 -3.27
CA GLY A 502 2.20 -16.60 -2.30
C GLY A 502 0.88 -15.88 -2.12
N TYR A 503 -0.02 -16.48 -1.37
CA TYR A 503 -1.32 -15.95 -0.97
C TYR A 503 -1.71 -16.54 0.39
N GLU A 504 -2.60 -15.87 1.09
CA GLU A 504 -3.34 -16.42 2.22
C GLU A 504 -4.66 -16.99 1.70
N ASN A 505 -5.17 -18.06 2.29
CA ASN A 505 -6.54 -18.49 2.03
C ASN A 505 -6.93 -19.36 3.22
N ASP A 506 -8.09 -19.10 3.79
CA ASP A 506 -8.53 -19.83 4.97
C ASP A 506 -8.86 -21.31 4.65
N ASN A 507 -8.96 -21.65 3.36
CA ASN A 507 -9.02 -23.00 2.81
C ASN A 507 -7.68 -23.51 2.24
N ASP A 508 -6.65 -22.66 2.11
CA ASP A 508 -5.32 -23.11 1.70
C ASP A 508 -4.55 -23.61 2.93
N GLN A 509 -4.39 -24.92 2.93
CA GLN A 509 -3.68 -25.69 3.93
C GLN A 509 -2.17 -25.60 3.72
N GLY A 510 -1.65 -24.37 3.66
CA GLY A 510 -0.22 -24.06 3.76
C GLY A 510 0.42 -24.55 5.07
N ASN A 511 -0.38 -25.13 5.97
CA ASN A 511 0.07 -25.78 7.18
C ASN A 511 -0.60 -27.15 7.42
N ASN A 512 -1.11 -27.89 6.41
CA ASN A 512 -1.65 -29.26 6.61
C ASN A 512 -1.75 -30.12 5.33
N ARG A 513 -0.65 -30.30 4.60
CA ARG A 513 -0.59 -30.98 3.29
C ARG A 513 -0.92 -32.48 3.36
N GLU A 514 -1.86 -32.95 2.54
CA GLU A 514 -2.14 -34.39 2.45
C GLU A 514 -1.02 -35.18 1.74
N MET A 515 -0.59 -36.26 2.38
CA MET A 515 0.47 -37.17 1.95
C MET A 515 -0.11 -38.43 1.31
N SER A 516 0.49 -38.87 0.20
CA SER A 516 0.20 -40.16 -0.42
C SER A 516 1.25 -41.21 -0.02
N ASN A 517 0.83 -42.47 0.11
CA ASN A 517 1.71 -43.59 0.39
C ASN A 517 2.82 -43.72 -0.69
N GLY A 518 4.08 -43.67 -0.29
CA GLY A 518 5.25 -43.80 -1.16
C GLY A 518 5.63 -42.54 -1.94
N GLN A 519 4.86 -41.46 -1.85
CA GLN A 519 5.18 -40.21 -2.53
C GLN A 519 6.24 -39.43 -1.77
N VAL A 520 7.28 -38.98 -2.50
CA VAL A 520 8.35 -38.14 -1.95
C VAL A 520 8.01 -36.66 -2.13
N TYR A 521 8.00 -35.93 -1.02
CA TYR A 521 7.75 -34.49 -0.96
C TYR A 521 9.09 -33.77 -0.86
N ARG A 522 9.54 -33.16 -1.97
CA ARG A 522 10.88 -32.56 -2.10
C ARG A 522 10.88 -31.04 -1.92
N ASN A 523 12.08 -30.49 -1.74
CA ASN A 523 12.40 -29.07 -1.69
C ASN A 523 11.61 -28.34 -0.59
N LEU A 524 11.45 -28.96 0.58
CA LEU A 524 10.81 -28.31 1.71
C LEU A 524 11.82 -27.37 2.38
N SER A 525 11.33 -26.23 2.84
CA SER A 525 12.10 -25.19 3.52
C SER A 525 11.24 -24.52 4.59
N GLY A 526 11.87 -23.89 5.58
CA GLY A 526 11.18 -23.08 6.59
C GLY A 526 12.14 -22.13 7.29
N ALA A 527 11.65 -20.95 7.67
CA ALA A 527 12.37 -19.98 8.50
C ALA A 527 12.37 -20.42 9.97
N GLN A 528 13.30 -19.89 10.79
CA GLN A 528 13.39 -20.27 12.20
C GLN A 528 12.06 -20.03 12.94
N GLY A 529 11.59 -21.05 13.65
CA GLY A 529 10.32 -21.05 14.39
C GLY A 529 9.08 -21.39 13.54
N GLU A 530 9.23 -21.49 12.22
CA GLU A 530 8.14 -21.86 11.31
C GLU A 530 7.73 -23.33 11.49
N LYS A 531 6.43 -23.61 11.32
CA LYS A 531 5.85 -24.96 11.41
C LYS A 531 5.12 -25.29 10.13
N SER A 532 5.55 -26.33 9.44
CA SER A 532 4.84 -26.92 8.31
C SER A 532 4.10 -28.16 8.80
N TYR A 533 2.87 -28.42 8.35
CA TYR A 533 2.20 -29.67 8.69
C TYR A 533 1.72 -30.45 7.48
N PHE A 534 1.57 -31.75 7.68
CA PHE A 534 1.15 -32.74 6.71
C PHE A 534 0.17 -33.72 7.37
N ARG A 535 -0.65 -34.40 6.56
CA ARG A 535 -1.57 -35.44 7.02
C ARG A 535 -1.52 -36.67 6.13
N LEU A 536 -1.47 -37.87 6.70
CA LEU A 536 -1.49 -39.14 5.97
C LEU A 536 -2.65 -40.00 6.46
N ASN A 537 -3.55 -40.36 5.56
CA ASN A 537 -4.59 -41.34 5.83
C ASN A 537 -4.02 -42.76 5.72
N VAL A 538 -4.00 -43.49 6.84
CA VAL A 538 -3.56 -44.89 6.89
C VAL A 538 -4.79 -45.80 6.96
N PRO A 539 -5.00 -46.70 5.98
CA PRO A 539 -6.16 -47.58 5.96
C PRO A 539 -6.08 -48.67 7.03
N ALA A 540 -7.23 -49.24 7.39
CA ALA A 540 -7.29 -50.40 8.28
C ALA A 540 -6.51 -51.59 7.68
N GLY A 541 -5.77 -52.29 8.53
CA GLY A 541 -4.94 -53.43 8.12
C GLY A 541 -3.61 -53.07 7.45
N ALA A 542 -3.23 -51.79 7.39
CA ALA A 542 -1.90 -51.38 6.97
C ALA A 542 -0.83 -51.90 7.95
N THR A 543 0.37 -52.18 7.44
CA THR A 543 1.55 -52.58 8.22
C THR A 543 2.77 -51.77 7.80
N ASP A 544 3.82 -51.75 8.63
CA ASP A 544 5.10 -51.12 8.31
C ASP A 544 4.98 -49.63 7.90
N LEU A 545 4.25 -48.81 8.66
CA LEU A 545 4.24 -47.36 8.46
C LEU A 545 5.62 -46.79 8.81
N ARG A 546 6.23 -46.05 7.88
CA ARG A 546 7.47 -45.31 8.06
C ARG A 546 7.30 -43.91 7.48
N ILE A 547 7.54 -42.89 8.30
CA ILE A 547 7.57 -41.48 7.90
C ILE A 547 9.01 -41.03 8.08
N GLU A 548 9.62 -40.53 7.02
CA GLU A 548 11.05 -40.25 6.96
C GLU A 548 11.32 -38.89 6.32
N MET A 549 12.14 -38.11 7.01
CA MET A 549 12.72 -36.86 6.55
C MET A 549 14.20 -37.07 6.23
N SER A 550 14.66 -36.60 5.08
CA SER A 550 16.06 -36.75 4.63
C SER A 550 16.50 -35.62 3.69
N GLY A 551 17.82 -35.48 3.50
CA GLY A 551 18.41 -34.48 2.60
C GLY A 551 18.43 -33.06 3.16
N GLY A 552 18.74 -32.07 2.31
CA GLY A 552 18.71 -30.65 2.65
C GLY A 552 19.80 -30.14 3.60
N THR A 553 19.65 -28.89 4.04
CA THR A 553 20.48 -28.16 5.02
C THR A 553 19.60 -27.56 6.12
N GLY A 554 20.20 -27.13 7.24
CA GLY A 554 19.46 -26.52 8.36
C GLY A 554 19.19 -27.46 9.54
N ASP A 555 18.08 -27.23 10.25
CA ASP A 555 17.64 -28.04 11.39
C ASP A 555 16.10 -28.04 11.51
N ALA A 556 15.46 -29.10 11.03
CA ALA A 556 14.01 -29.29 11.11
C ALA A 556 13.70 -30.46 12.05
N ASP A 557 12.84 -30.23 13.05
CA ASP A 557 12.38 -31.26 13.97
C ASP A 557 11.03 -31.84 13.51
N MET A 558 10.96 -33.15 13.28
CA MET A 558 9.69 -33.82 12.95
C MET A 558 8.91 -34.23 14.20
N HIS A 559 7.61 -33.95 14.22
CA HIS A 559 6.66 -34.39 15.25
C HIS A 559 5.48 -35.08 14.57
N VAL A 560 5.07 -36.26 15.05
CA VAL A 560 3.95 -37.02 14.48
C VAL A 560 2.95 -37.38 15.56
N MET A 561 1.66 -37.21 15.26
CA MET A 561 0.55 -37.58 16.13
C MET A 561 -0.60 -38.21 15.31
N HIS A 562 -1.42 -39.06 15.92
CA HIS A 562 -2.54 -39.75 15.28
C HIS A 562 -3.85 -39.11 15.77
N GLN A 563 -4.80 -38.89 14.86
CA GLN A 563 -6.12 -38.25 15.05
C GLN A 563 -6.12 -36.77 15.46
N SER A 564 -4.98 -36.21 15.86
CA SER A 564 -4.86 -34.79 16.22
C SER A 564 -3.53 -34.20 15.76
N GLN A 565 -3.49 -32.88 15.62
CA GLN A 565 -2.29 -32.14 15.27
C GLN A 565 -1.27 -32.17 16.42
N PRO A 566 0.01 -32.49 16.16
CA PRO A 566 1.05 -32.48 17.19
C PRO A 566 1.37 -31.06 17.66
N THR A 567 1.80 -30.93 18.92
CA THR A 567 2.41 -29.70 19.47
C THR A 567 3.87 -29.97 19.83
N LEU A 568 4.62 -28.94 20.23
CA LEU A 568 6.00 -29.10 20.72
C LEU A 568 6.09 -29.92 22.02
N SER A 569 4.99 -30.09 22.74
CA SER A 569 4.91 -30.82 24.01
C SER A 569 4.01 -32.07 23.95
N ASN A 570 3.27 -32.28 22.86
CA ASN A 570 2.33 -33.38 22.70
C ASN A 570 2.47 -34.02 21.30
N TYR A 571 3.04 -35.22 21.26
CA TYR A 571 3.31 -35.97 20.05
C TYR A 571 3.43 -37.46 20.37
N HIS A 572 3.15 -38.34 19.40
CA HIS A 572 3.41 -39.77 19.52
C HIS A 572 4.84 -40.15 19.11
N CYS A 573 5.45 -39.37 18.23
CA CYS A 573 6.83 -39.57 17.81
C CYS A 573 7.53 -38.23 17.56
N ARG A 574 8.73 -38.09 18.12
CA ARG A 574 9.72 -37.05 17.83
C ARG A 574 11.09 -37.73 17.86
N PRO A 575 11.73 -37.99 16.72
CA PRO A 575 13.10 -38.51 16.70
C PRO A 575 14.07 -37.48 17.31
N TYR A 576 15.15 -37.96 17.95
CA TYR A 576 16.20 -37.11 18.53
C TYR A 576 17.50 -37.35 17.76
N SER A 577 17.66 -36.72 16.61
CA SER A 577 18.91 -36.75 15.85
C SER A 577 19.44 -35.34 15.69
N THR A 578 20.74 -35.13 15.91
CA THR A 578 21.40 -33.84 15.62
C THR A 578 21.78 -33.70 14.14
N LYS A 579 21.16 -34.48 13.24
CA LYS A 579 21.38 -34.52 11.80
C LYS A 579 20.04 -34.58 11.08
N GLN A 580 19.97 -34.05 9.86
CA GLN A 580 18.77 -33.90 8.99
C GLN A 580 18.07 -35.19 8.55
N MET A 581 18.44 -36.35 9.10
CA MET A 581 17.81 -37.62 8.78
C MET A 581 17.06 -38.14 10.01
N GLU A 582 15.73 -38.08 9.91
CA GLU A 582 14.80 -38.35 11.00
C GLU A 582 13.69 -39.27 10.52
N TRP A 583 13.29 -40.27 11.31
CA TRP A 583 12.19 -41.15 10.94
C TRP A 583 11.35 -41.61 12.13
N CYS A 584 10.06 -41.80 11.89
CA CYS A 584 9.09 -42.41 12.78
C CYS A 584 8.55 -43.69 12.14
N SER A 585 8.35 -44.76 12.91
CA SER A 585 7.79 -45.99 12.37
C SER A 585 6.85 -46.73 13.31
N TRP A 586 5.89 -47.41 12.71
CA TRP A 586 4.97 -48.33 13.38
C TRP A 586 4.87 -49.63 12.61
N ARG A 587 5.15 -50.76 13.26
CA ARG A 587 4.99 -52.10 12.68
C ARG A 587 3.51 -52.37 12.34
N TYR A 588 2.61 -51.93 13.22
CA TYR A 588 1.15 -52.05 13.11
C TYR A 588 0.51 -50.68 13.41
N PRO A 589 0.39 -49.77 12.42
CA PRO A 589 -0.23 -48.46 12.62
C PRO A 589 -1.75 -48.57 12.85
N TYR A 590 -2.31 -47.68 13.66
CA TYR A 590 -3.76 -47.52 13.76
C TYR A 590 -4.34 -46.99 12.45
N ALA A 591 -5.57 -47.39 12.11
CA ALA A 591 -6.30 -46.77 11.00
C ALA A 591 -6.63 -45.31 11.32
N GLY A 592 -6.64 -44.46 10.28
CA GLY A 592 -7.00 -43.05 10.39
C GLY A 592 -5.85 -42.08 10.09
N THR A 593 -6.05 -40.82 10.45
CA THR A 593 -5.19 -39.71 10.04
C THR A 593 -3.98 -39.59 10.96
N PHE A 594 -2.78 -39.66 10.38
CA PHE A 594 -1.54 -39.24 11.03
C PHE A 594 -1.24 -37.80 10.63
N HIS A 595 -1.04 -36.92 11.61
CA HIS A 595 -0.61 -35.55 11.43
C HIS A 595 0.90 -35.45 11.70
N ILE A 596 1.64 -34.84 10.77
CA ILE A 596 3.08 -34.64 10.82
C ILE A 596 3.32 -33.13 10.87
N MET A 597 4.12 -32.65 11.82
CA MET A 597 4.62 -31.26 11.88
C MET A 597 6.14 -31.27 11.68
N LEU A 598 6.63 -30.43 10.80
CA LEU A 598 8.05 -30.06 10.72
C LEU A 598 8.22 -28.70 11.36
N HIS A 599 9.00 -28.63 12.44
CA HIS A 599 9.31 -27.40 13.16
C HIS A 599 10.74 -26.96 12.85
N ALA A 600 10.90 -25.78 12.28
CA ALA A 600 12.21 -25.22 11.95
C ALA A 600 12.94 -24.74 13.21
N PHE A 601 13.67 -25.62 13.89
CA PHE A 601 14.52 -25.22 15.02
C PHE A 601 15.61 -24.23 14.57
N LYS A 602 16.14 -24.43 13.35
CA LYS A 602 16.88 -23.43 12.57
C LYS A 602 16.30 -23.35 11.16
N PRO A 603 16.59 -22.28 10.39
CA PRO A 603 16.17 -22.22 9.00
C PRO A 603 16.67 -23.46 8.24
N TYR A 604 15.78 -24.11 7.49
CA TYR A 604 16.10 -25.30 6.71
C TYR A 604 15.68 -25.15 5.25
N SER A 605 16.36 -25.87 4.35
CA SER A 605 16.06 -25.86 2.92
C SER A 605 16.45 -27.15 2.23
N GLY A 606 15.67 -27.55 1.23
CA GLY A 606 15.98 -28.70 0.37
C GLY A 606 15.73 -30.07 1.02
N ILE A 607 15.06 -30.14 2.18
CA ILE A 607 14.73 -31.43 2.80
C ILE A 607 13.63 -32.14 2.00
N GLN A 608 13.52 -33.44 2.20
CA GLN A 608 12.51 -34.29 1.60
C GLN A 608 11.78 -35.06 2.67
N LEU A 609 10.46 -35.21 2.55
CA LEU A 609 9.61 -35.99 3.44
C LEU A 609 8.92 -37.11 2.64
N VAL A 610 8.92 -38.33 3.14
CA VAL A 610 8.23 -39.47 2.53
C VAL A 610 7.52 -40.27 3.62
N ALA A 611 6.30 -40.72 3.33
CA ALA A 611 5.59 -41.67 4.18
C ALA A 611 5.25 -42.93 3.38
N THR A 612 5.57 -44.10 3.93
CA THR A 612 5.35 -45.41 3.31
C THR A 612 4.63 -46.33 4.27
N TYR A 613 3.71 -47.16 3.79
CA TYR A 613 3.12 -48.29 4.50
C TYR A 613 2.78 -49.40 3.51
N LYS A 614 2.70 -50.64 3.99
CA LYS A 614 2.23 -51.78 3.20
C LYS A 614 0.74 -51.96 3.40
N THR A 615 -0.01 -52.00 2.30
CA THR A 615 -1.41 -52.42 2.31
C THR A 615 -1.46 -53.95 2.42
N GLY A 616 -2.19 -54.47 3.41
CA GLY A 616 -2.43 -55.91 3.50
C GLY A 616 -3.21 -56.41 2.28
N SER A 617 -2.68 -57.42 1.57
CA SER A 617 -3.40 -58.12 0.51
C SER A 617 -4.39 -59.13 1.12
N GLY A 618 -5.66 -58.75 1.19
CA GLY A 618 -6.81 -59.63 1.53
C GLY A 618 -7.87 -58.86 2.33
N ALA A 619 -9.13 -58.71 1.89
CA ALA A 619 -9.99 -59.74 1.34
C ALA A 619 -10.97 -59.24 0.25
N ARG A 620 -11.21 -60.09 -0.76
CA ARG A 620 -12.44 -60.11 -1.56
C ARG A 620 -13.52 -60.88 -0.78
N ALA A 621 -14.74 -60.32 -0.78
CA ALA A 621 -16.07 -60.96 -0.73
C ALA A 621 -16.44 -62.01 0.34
N SER A 622 -17.56 -61.72 1.04
CA SER A 622 -18.57 -62.63 1.66
C SER A 622 -18.12 -63.39 2.94
N MET A 623 -18.95 -63.75 3.94
CA MET A 623 -20.39 -63.87 4.13
C MET A 623 -20.80 -63.54 5.59
N ASN A 624 -22.10 -63.30 5.78
CA ASN A 624 -22.83 -63.33 7.05
C ASN A 624 -22.54 -64.59 7.89
N LEU A 625 -22.53 -64.44 9.21
CA LEU A 625 -23.10 -65.43 10.14
C LEU A 625 -23.60 -64.73 11.40
N THR A 626 -24.91 -64.84 11.55
CA THR A 626 -25.74 -64.64 12.74
C THR A 626 -25.23 -65.50 13.90
N GLU A 627 -25.29 -64.99 15.13
CA GLU A 627 -25.58 -65.84 16.30
C GLU A 627 -26.29 -65.03 17.39
N HIS A 628 -27.54 -65.43 17.63
CA HIS A 628 -28.29 -65.27 18.87
C HIS A 628 -27.93 -66.44 19.80
N MET A 629 -27.91 -66.20 21.12
CA MET A 629 -28.53 -66.96 22.23
C MET A 629 -27.77 -66.68 23.54
N GLU A 630 -28.44 -66.10 24.54
CA GLU A 630 -28.98 -66.74 25.79
C GLU A 630 -27.84 -67.16 26.75
N GLU A 631 -27.81 -66.86 28.05
CA GLU A 631 -28.84 -66.59 29.09
C GLU A 631 -28.52 -65.34 29.93
#